data_AF-A0A821ETM1-F1
#
_entry.id   AF-A0A821ETM1-F1
#
_cell.length_a   1.000
_cell.length_b   1.000
_cell.length_c   1.000
_cell.angle_alpha   90.00
_cell.angle_beta   90.00
_cell.angle_gamma   90.00
#
_symmetry.space_group_name_H-M   'P 1'
#
loop_
_entity.id
_entity.type
_entity.pdbx_description
1 polymer ?
#
loop_
_entity_poly.entity_id
_entity_poly.type
_entity_poly.pdbx_seq_one_letter_code
_entity_poly.pdbx_strand_id
1 'polypeptide(L)'
;MAFISNRTFLHIQCISLDFLLQLCRNMDQWLNACVAIERAFTIIKGTSFQKKKSKQAAKIIIVTLIIFIISTSVYDPFYRRLIDEENDSEMRTWCIITYSTSLQVFNSMMHTFHFFAPFVINLISAFILITKKSHQQSNFQTNRTYNQLLREQFHEHKKLFIAPVILVILALPRLIISFVSKCMKSTSDSWLFLIGYFISFIPSMLTFVIYILPSNFYKEQFHKSISQYRTKIRGYLQIISSR
;
A
#
# COMPACT_ATOMS: atom_id res chain seq x y z
N MET A 1 -18.64 31.16 9.63
CA MET A 1 -18.16 29.87 9.10
C MET A 1 -19.25 28.84 9.35
N ALA A 2 -19.72 28.16 8.31
CA ALA A 2 -20.79 27.17 8.47
C ALA A 2 -20.23 25.98 9.27
N PHE A 3 -20.57 25.91 10.55
CA PHE A 3 -20.34 24.71 11.35
C PHE A 3 -21.09 23.56 10.66
N ILE A 4 -20.38 22.48 10.36
CA ILE A 4 -21.00 21.23 9.92
C ILE A 4 -21.83 20.73 11.11
N SER A 5 -23.10 21.11 11.15
CA SER A 5 -24.00 20.81 12.28
C SER A 5 -24.47 19.35 12.29
N ASN A 6 -24.31 18.63 11.19
CA ASN A 6 -24.78 17.26 11.08
C ASN A 6 -23.82 16.30 11.81
N ARG A 7 -24.11 16.04 13.09
CA ARG A 7 -23.39 15.10 13.96
C ARG A 7 -23.28 13.70 13.35
N THR A 8 -24.30 13.24 12.64
CA THR A 8 -24.31 11.94 11.96
C THR A 8 -23.30 11.90 10.82
N PHE A 9 -23.20 12.97 10.04
CA PHE A 9 -22.18 13.09 9.00
C PHE A 9 -20.76 13.05 9.58
N LEU A 10 -20.50 13.82 10.64
CA LEU A 10 -19.20 13.81 11.33
C LEU A 10 -18.86 12.42 11.90
N HIS A 11 -19.84 11.71 12.44
CA HIS A 11 -19.67 10.36 12.97
C HIS A 11 -19.33 9.36 11.85
N ILE A 12 -20.05 9.41 10.74
CA ILE A 12 -19.77 8.57 9.56
C ILE A 12 -18.35 8.84 9.05
N GLN A 13 -17.92 10.11 8.96
CA GLN A 13 -16.56 10.45 8.55
C GLN A 13 -15.51 9.94 9.54
N CYS A 14 -15.74 10.13 10.84
CA CYS A 14 -14.87 9.66 11.92
C CYS A 14 -14.59 8.15 11.81
N ILE A 15 -15.62 7.36 11.51
CA ILE A 15 -15.53 5.90 11.39
C ILE A 15 -14.93 5.48 10.04
N SER A 16 -15.39 6.09 8.94
CA SER A 16 -15.09 5.59 7.59
C SER A 16 -13.72 6.04 7.07
N LEU A 17 -13.30 7.27 7.35
CA LEU A 17 -12.15 7.86 6.67
C LEU A 17 -10.86 7.13 7.02
N ASP A 18 -10.58 6.92 8.30
CA ASP A 18 -9.34 6.26 8.71
C ASP A 18 -9.34 4.77 8.36
N PHE A 19 -10.49 4.11 8.49
CA PHE A 19 -10.68 2.72 8.06
C PHE A 19 -10.40 2.54 6.56
N LEU A 20 -10.95 3.40 5.70
CA LEU A 20 -10.72 3.36 4.26
C LEU A 20 -9.25 3.66 3.92
N LEU A 21 -8.63 4.64 4.59
CA LEU A 21 -7.21 4.94 4.40
C LEU A 21 -6.32 3.75 4.78
N GLN A 22 -6.61 3.09 5.91
CA GLN A 22 -5.90 1.90 6.35
C GLN A 22 -6.08 0.73 5.37
N LEU A 23 -7.31 0.47 4.93
CA LEU A 23 -7.64 -0.56 3.96
C LEU A 23 -6.88 -0.33 2.64
N CYS A 24 -6.95 0.87 2.08
CA CYS A 24 -6.26 1.25 0.84
C CYS A 24 -4.75 1.11 0.96
N ARG A 25 -4.15 1.61 2.05
CA ARG A 25 -2.71 1.53 2.27
C ARG A 25 -2.22 0.10 2.41
N ASN A 26 -2.91 -0.71 3.21
CA ASN A 26 -2.53 -2.12 3.40
C ASN A 26 -2.72 -2.90 2.09
N MET A 27 -3.79 -2.63 1.33
CA MET A 27 -4.01 -3.22 0.01
C MET A 27 -2.86 -2.91 -0.95
N ASP A 28 -2.45 -1.64 -1.05
CA ASP A 28 -1.33 -1.21 -1.89
C ASP A 28 -0.04 -1.98 -1.55
N GLN A 29 0.31 -2.07 -0.26
CA GLN A 29 1.50 -2.80 0.20
C GLN A 29 1.45 -4.29 -0.15
N TRP A 30 0.33 -4.96 0.12
CA TRP A 30 0.15 -6.38 -0.16
C TRP A 30 0.13 -6.68 -1.65
N LEU A 31 -0.54 -5.86 -2.47
CA LEU A 31 -0.55 -6.01 -3.92
C LEU A 31 0.86 -5.84 -4.50
N ASN A 32 1.63 -4.86 -4.02
CA ASN A 32 3.02 -4.68 -4.44
C ASN A 32 3.88 -5.92 -4.12
N ALA A 33 3.71 -6.49 -2.92
CA ALA A 33 4.35 -7.75 -2.55
C ALA A 33 3.95 -8.93 -3.46
N CYS A 34 2.66 -9.05 -3.80
CA CYS A 34 2.19 -10.06 -4.75
C CYS A 34 2.80 -9.89 -6.15
N VAL A 35 2.92 -8.65 -6.64
CA VAL A 35 3.58 -8.36 -7.91
C VAL A 35 5.06 -8.75 -7.88
N ALA A 36 5.76 -8.48 -6.77
CA ALA A 36 7.15 -8.90 -6.61
C ALA A 36 7.29 -10.43 -6.62
N ILE A 37 6.40 -11.15 -5.93
CA ILE A 37 6.32 -12.61 -5.94
C ILE A 37 6.08 -13.13 -7.37
N GLU A 38 5.11 -12.57 -8.10
CA GLU A 38 4.80 -13.00 -9.47
C GLU A 38 6.00 -12.82 -10.40
N ARG A 39 6.74 -11.71 -10.29
CA ARG A 39 7.98 -11.49 -11.04
C ARG A 39 9.05 -12.53 -10.70
N ALA A 40 9.24 -12.84 -9.42
CA ALA A 40 10.18 -13.89 -9.00
C ALA A 40 9.78 -15.27 -9.56
N PHE A 41 8.50 -15.63 -9.48
CA PHE A 41 7.99 -16.89 -10.06
C PHE A 41 8.12 -16.95 -11.58
N THR A 42 7.95 -15.84 -12.28
CA THR A 42 8.11 -15.76 -13.73
C THR A 42 9.55 -16.13 -14.13
N ILE A 43 10.55 -15.63 -13.39
CA ILE A 43 11.95 -16.00 -13.63
C ILE A 43 12.24 -17.45 -13.22
N ILE A 44 11.74 -17.90 -12.06
CA ILE A 44 11.96 -19.27 -11.59
C ILE A 44 11.39 -20.31 -12.58
N LYS A 45 10.18 -20.08 -13.09
CA LYS A 45 9.51 -21.03 -14.00
C LYS A 45 9.95 -20.88 -15.46
N GLY A 46 10.51 -19.73 -15.84
CA GLY A 46 10.95 -19.46 -17.20
C GLY A 46 9.88 -19.80 -18.24
N THR A 47 10.18 -20.75 -19.13
CA THR A 47 9.29 -21.18 -20.22
C THR A 47 8.05 -21.94 -19.75
N SER A 48 8.06 -22.52 -18.54
CA SER A 48 6.91 -23.22 -17.97
C SER A 48 5.86 -22.28 -17.35
N PHE A 49 6.09 -20.96 -17.37
CA PHE A 49 5.18 -19.99 -16.79
C PHE A 49 3.90 -19.81 -17.62
N GLN A 50 2.76 -20.20 -17.05
CA GLN A 50 1.45 -20.09 -17.69
C GLN A 50 0.72 -18.81 -17.28
N LYS A 51 0.73 -17.80 -18.18
CA LYS A 51 0.08 -16.49 -17.97
C LYS A 51 -1.41 -16.58 -17.61
N LYS A 52 -2.14 -17.51 -18.24
CA LYS A 52 -3.60 -17.71 -17.97
C LYS A 52 -3.86 -18.13 -16.52
N LYS A 53 -3.06 -19.08 -16.01
CA LYS A 53 -3.15 -19.53 -14.61
C LYS A 53 -2.76 -18.42 -13.63
N SER A 54 -1.71 -17.66 -13.94
CA SER A 54 -1.30 -16.50 -13.11
C SER A 54 -2.42 -15.47 -12.99
N LYS A 55 -3.08 -15.12 -14.10
CA LYS A 55 -4.21 -14.18 -14.10
C LYS A 55 -5.39 -14.67 -13.25
N GLN A 56 -5.68 -15.97 -13.28
CA GLN A 56 -6.77 -16.54 -12.47
C GLN A 56 -6.41 -16.54 -10.98
N ALA A 57 -5.17 -16.92 -10.64
CA ALA A 57 -4.66 -16.85 -9.27
C ALA A 57 -4.68 -15.41 -8.73
N ALA A 58 -4.25 -14.42 -9.53
CA ALA A 58 -4.25 -13.01 -9.14
C ALA A 58 -5.66 -12.52 -8.75
N LYS A 59 -6.71 -12.92 -9.50
CA LYS A 59 -8.09 -12.57 -9.15
C LYS A 59 -8.51 -13.12 -7.79
N ILE A 60 -8.17 -14.38 -7.52
CA ILE A 60 -8.51 -15.03 -6.24
C ILE A 60 -7.74 -14.35 -5.11
N ILE A 61 -6.43 -14.14 -5.28
CA ILE A 61 -5.57 -13.48 -4.29
C ILE A 61 -6.09 -12.08 -3.94
N ILE A 62 -6.50 -11.28 -4.93
CA ILE A 62 -7.06 -9.94 -4.67
C ILE A 62 -8.29 -10.03 -3.78
N VAL A 63 -9.23 -10.93 -4.06
CA VAL A 63 -10.45 -11.10 -3.24
C VAL A 63 -10.09 -11.58 -1.83
N THR A 64 -9.19 -12.56 -1.71
CA THR A 64 -8.73 -13.06 -0.41
C THR A 64 -8.01 -11.99 0.41
N LEU A 65 -7.19 -11.14 -0.22
CA LEU A 65 -6.50 -10.04 0.43
C LEU A 65 -7.47 -8.98 0.96
N ILE A 66 -8.51 -8.63 0.20
CA ILE A 66 -9.54 -7.69 0.65
C ILE A 66 -10.23 -8.24 1.91
N ILE A 67 -10.65 -9.51 1.88
CA ILE A 67 -11.30 -10.15 3.02
C ILE A 67 -10.35 -10.19 4.23
N PHE A 68 -9.10 -10.55 4.01
CA PHE A 68 -8.08 -10.61 5.05
C PHE A 68 -7.87 -9.25 5.73
N ILE A 69 -7.65 -8.18 4.95
CA ILE A 69 -7.38 -6.84 5.50
C ILE A 69 -8.61 -6.25 6.19
N ILE A 70 -9.82 -6.48 5.65
CA ILE A 70 -11.06 -6.09 6.33
C ILE A 70 -11.15 -6.82 7.67
N SER A 71 -10.97 -8.14 7.68
CA SER A 71 -11.08 -8.94 8.91
C SER A 71 -10.10 -8.49 10.00
N THR A 72 -8.89 -8.10 9.63
CA THR A 72 -7.86 -7.60 10.57
C THR A 72 -8.00 -6.12 10.92
N SER A 73 -8.97 -5.39 10.36
CA SER A 73 -9.16 -3.95 10.60
C SER A 73 -10.58 -3.58 11.01
N VAL A 74 -11.54 -4.50 10.94
CA VAL A 74 -12.98 -4.22 11.14
C VAL A 74 -13.33 -3.80 12.57
N TYR A 75 -12.51 -4.16 13.56
CA TYR A 75 -12.73 -3.76 14.95
C TYR A 75 -12.56 -2.24 15.14
N ASP A 76 -11.63 -1.60 14.43
CA ASP A 76 -11.28 -0.18 14.63
C ASP A 76 -12.51 0.77 14.48
N PRO A 77 -13.34 0.65 13.42
CA PRO A 77 -14.62 1.34 13.31
C PRO A 77 -15.54 1.31 14.53
N PHE A 78 -15.61 0.18 15.24
CA PHE A 78 -16.55 -0.01 16.35
C PHE A 78 -16.12 0.68 17.65
N TYR A 79 -14.83 1.00 17.79
CA TYR A 79 -14.28 1.66 18.98
C TYR A 79 -14.06 3.17 18.81
N ARG A 80 -14.52 3.72 17.67
CA ARG A 80 -14.50 5.16 17.39
C ARG A 80 -15.76 5.82 17.91
N ARG A 81 -15.58 6.95 18.59
CA ARG A 81 -16.68 7.77 19.12
C ARG A 81 -16.36 9.25 18.99
N LEU A 82 -17.42 10.04 18.86
CA LEU A 82 -17.33 11.50 18.94
C LEU A 82 -17.43 11.94 20.40
N ILE A 83 -16.50 12.78 20.84
CA ILE A 83 -16.54 13.45 22.14
C ILE A 83 -16.59 14.96 21.91
N ASP A 84 -17.49 15.62 22.60
CA ASP A 84 -17.59 17.07 22.61
C ASP A 84 -16.77 17.59 23.81
N GLU A 85 -15.78 18.44 23.55
CA GLU A 85 -15.01 19.16 24.55
C GLU A 85 -15.53 20.59 24.62
N GLU A 86 -16.02 20.98 25.79
CA GLU A 86 -16.55 22.30 26.06
C GLU A 86 -15.51 23.07 26.86
N ASN A 87 -14.88 24.06 26.23
CA ASN A 87 -14.04 25.06 26.90
C ASN A 87 -14.80 26.39 26.91
N ASP A 88 -14.48 27.27 27.87
CA ASP A 88 -15.16 28.55 28.17
C ASP A 88 -15.40 29.49 26.96
N SER A 89 -14.77 29.23 25.80
CA SER A 89 -14.91 30.03 24.57
C SER A 89 -15.18 29.24 23.29
N GLU A 90 -15.07 27.89 23.28
CA GLU A 90 -15.20 27.09 22.06
C GLU A 90 -15.73 25.67 22.32
N MET A 91 -16.75 25.27 21.55
CA MET A 91 -17.19 23.87 21.45
C MET A 91 -16.38 23.15 20.37
N ARG A 92 -15.67 22.08 20.74
CA ARG A 92 -14.87 21.26 19.81
C ARG A 92 -15.32 19.80 19.84
N THR A 93 -15.66 19.24 18.69
CA THR A 93 -15.99 17.80 18.57
C THR A 93 -14.76 17.04 18.08
N TRP A 94 -14.32 16.05 18.86
CA TRP A 94 -13.18 15.18 18.57
C TRP A 94 -13.65 13.78 18.18
N CYS A 95 -12.99 13.20 17.17
CA CYS A 95 -13.08 11.77 16.87
C CYS A 95 -11.98 11.06 17.65
N ILE A 96 -12.34 10.32 18.69
CA ILE A 96 -11.38 9.56 19.50
C ILE A 96 -11.60 8.05 19.37
N ILE A 97 -10.52 7.31 19.55
CA ILE A 97 -10.53 5.86 19.61
C ILE A 97 -10.30 5.46 21.06
N THR A 98 -11.13 4.55 21.59
CA THR A 98 -10.96 4.07 22.97
C THR A 98 -10.88 2.55 22.98
N TYR A 99 -9.65 2.03 23.01
CA TYR A 99 -9.38 0.60 23.07
C TYR A 99 -9.23 0.10 24.51
N SER A 100 -9.57 -1.17 24.75
CA SER A 100 -9.02 -1.89 25.89
C SER A 100 -7.51 -2.14 25.67
N THR A 101 -6.76 -2.40 26.74
CA THR A 101 -5.32 -2.67 26.64
C THR A 101 -5.00 -3.83 25.71
N SER A 102 -5.82 -4.90 25.72
CA SER A 102 -5.64 -6.06 24.82
C SER A 102 -5.84 -5.69 23.35
N LEU A 103 -6.88 -4.89 23.04
CA LEU A 103 -7.15 -4.41 21.69
C LEU A 103 -6.06 -3.45 21.18
N GLN A 104 -5.48 -2.62 22.05
CA GLN A 104 -4.38 -1.74 21.69
C GLN A 104 -3.11 -2.51 21.30
N VAL A 105 -2.80 -3.58 22.04
CA VAL A 105 -1.69 -4.49 21.72
C VAL A 105 -1.95 -5.20 20.39
N PHE A 106 -3.16 -5.74 20.20
CA PHE A 106 -3.56 -6.38 18.94
C PHE A 106 -3.46 -5.42 17.76
N ASN A 107 -3.96 -4.18 17.90
CA ASN A 107 -3.87 -3.16 16.87
C ASN A 107 -2.42 -2.85 16.48
N SER A 108 -1.56 -2.69 17.48
CA SER A 108 -0.13 -2.45 17.26
C SER A 108 0.55 -3.63 16.54
N MET A 109 0.21 -4.86 16.92
CA MET A 109 0.70 -6.07 16.25
C MET A 109 0.23 -6.13 14.79
N MET A 110 -1.05 -5.87 14.53
CA MET A 110 -1.60 -5.88 13.17
C MET A 110 -0.98 -4.79 12.29
N HIS A 111 -0.84 -3.57 12.78
CA HIS A 111 -0.14 -2.50 12.03
C HIS A 111 1.30 -2.87 11.70
N THR A 112 2.02 -3.45 12.67
CA THR A 112 3.38 -3.95 12.48
C THR A 112 3.41 -5.05 11.42
N PHE A 113 2.51 -6.02 11.50
CA PHE A 113 2.41 -7.13 10.56
C PHE A 113 2.12 -6.67 9.13
N HIS A 114 1.08 -5.85 8.94
CA HIS A 114 0.72 -5.35 7.61
C HIS A 114 1.80 -4.47 6.98
N PHE A 115 2.68 -3.88 7.79
CA PHE A 115 3.83 -3.13 7.30
C PHE A 115 5.03 -4.04 6.97
N PHE A 116 5.51 -4.83 7.93
CA PHE A 116 6.75 -5.59 7.81
C PHE A 116 6.62 -6.81 6.89
N ALA A 117 5.49 -7.52 6.91
CA ALA A 117 5.35 -8.74 6.12
C ALA A 117 5.44 -8.48 4.60
N PRO A 118 4.70 -7.51 4.02
CA PRO A 118 4.87 -7.16 2.61
C PRO A 118 6.28 -6.67 2.28
N PHE A 119 6.92 -5.94 3.18
CA PHE A 119 8.30 -5.46 2.98
C PHE A 119 9.30 -6.61 2.87
N VAL A 120 9.28 -7.54 3.83
CA VAL A 120 10.16 -8.71 3.83
C VAL A 120 9.95 -9.54 2.56
N ILE A 121 8.69 -9.74 2.15
CA ILE A 121 8.36 -10.43 0.90
C ILE A 121 8.97 -9.73 -0.32
N ASN A 122 8.86 -8.40 -0.40
CA ASN A 122 9.45 -7.62 -1.50
C ASN A 122 10.97 -7.77 -1.56
N LEU A 123 11.67 -7.69 -0.42
CA LEU A 123 13.12 -7.87 -0.36
C LEU A 123 13.55 -9.27 -0.80
N ILE A 124 12.91 -10.31 -0.25
CA ILE A 124 13.20 -11.70 -0.60
C ILE A 124 12.94 -11.95 -2.09
N SER A 125 11.82 -11.45 -2.61
CA SER A 125 11.46 -11.60 -4.03
C SER A 125 12.46 -10.92 -4.96
N ALA A 126 12.93 -9.72 -4.61
CA ALA A 126 13.95 -9.01 -5.37
C ALA A 126 15.31 -9.73 -5.35
N PHE A 127 15.69 -10.30 -4.20
CA PHE A 127 16.90 -11.12 -4.08
C PHE A 127 16.83 -12.36 -4.97
N ILE A 128 15.73 -13.13 -4.87
CA ILE A 128 15.49 -14.32 -5.70
C ILE A 128 15.54 -13.97 -7.20
N LEU A 129 14.91 -12.86 -7.59
CA LEU A 129 14.87 -12.40 -8.98
C LEU A 129 16.28 -12.21 -9.55
N ILE A 130 17.16 -11.52 -8.83
CA ILE A 130 18.51 -11.19 -9.29
C ILE A 130 19.41 -12.42 -9.30
N THR A 131 19.37 -13.25 -8.25
CA THR A 131 20.17 -14.47 -8.20
C THR A 131 19.79 -15.42 -9.33
N LYS A 132 18.49 -15.64 -9.57
CA LYS A 132 18.04 -16.54 -10.64
C LYS A 132 18.33 -15.98 -12.03
N LYS A 133 18.12 -14.69 -12.25
CA LYS A 133 18.41 -14.05 -13.54
C LYS A 133 19.92 -14.09 -13.85
N SER A 134 20.77 -13.82 -12.87
CA SER A 134 22.22 -13.89 -13.02
C SER A 134 22.72 -15.31 -13.27
N HIS A 135 22.20 -16.30 -12.54
CA HIS A 135 22.54 -17.71 -12.78
C HIS A 135 22.10 -18.17 -14.18
N GLN A 136 20.90 -17.77 -14.63
CA GLN A 136 20.44 -18.07 -15.98
C GLN A 136 21.39 -17.47 -17.02
N GLN A 137 21.76 -16.20 -16.86
CA GLN A 137 22.67 -15.52 -17.79
C GLN A 137 24.09 -16.11 -17.79
N SER A 138 24.59 -16.56 -16.63
CA SER A 138 25.88 -17.25 -16.52
C SER A 138 25.90 -18.59 -17.25
N ASN A 139 24.79 -19.32 -17.27
CA ASN A 139 24.69 -20.58 -18.00
C ASN A 139 24.65 -20.39 -19.53
N PHE A 140 24.18 -19.23 -20.01
CA PHE A 140 24.13 -18.90 -21.44
C PHE A 140 25.37 -18.15 -21.95
N GLN A 141 26.10 -17.43 -21.08
CA GLN A 141 27.28 -16.65 -21.43
C GLN A 141 28.55 -17.25 -20.82
N THR A 142 29.19 -18.17 -21.54
CA THR A 142 30.39 -18.91 -21.12
C THR A 142 31.64 -18.02 -20.90
N ASN A 143 31.66 -16.81 -21.44
CA ASN A 143 32.84 -15.91 -21.43
C ASN A 143 32.89 -14.96 -20.21
N ARG A 144 31.89 -14.97 -19.33
CA ARG A 144 31.83 -14.06 -18.17
C ARG A 144 31.65 -14.83 -16.87
N THR A 145 32.34 -14.43 -15.81
CA THR A 145 32.22 -15.07 -14.50
C THR A 145 30.88 -14.70 -13.84
N TYR A 146 30.27 -15.64 -13.12
CA TYR A 146 29.04 -15.43 -12.34
C TYR A 146 29.06 -14.14 -11.49
N ASN A 147 30.17 -13.86 -10.80
CA ASN A 147 30.31 -12.65 -9.97
C ASN A 147 30.24 -11.34 -10.77
N GLN A 148 30.74 -11.32 -12.01
CA GLN A 148 30.66 -10.15 -12.88
C GLN A 148 29.22 -9.92 -13.34
N LEU A 149 28.53 -11.01 -13.74
CA LEU A 149 27.12 -10.97 -14.16
C LEU A 149 26.19 -10.59 -12.99
N LEU A 150 26.45 -11.08 -11.77
CA LEU A 150 25.71 -10.68 -10.58
C LEU A 150 25.86 -9.18 -10.31
N ARG A 151 27.08 -8.64 -10.41
CA ARG A 151 27.35 -7.22 -10.15
C ARG A 151 26.69 -6.31 -11.19
N GLU A 152 26.73 -6.70 -12.46
CA GLU A 152 26.03 -5.99 -13.54
C GLU A 152 24.51 -6.03 -13.33
N GLN A 153 23.93 -7.21 -13.08
CA GLN A 153 22.48 -7.35 -12.86
C GLN A 153 22.02 -6.60 -11.59
N PHE A 154 22.83 -6.60 -10.53
CA PHE A 154 22.57 -5.81 -9.33
C PHE A 154 22.61 -4.30 -9.63
N HIS A 155 23.54 -3.83 -10.46
CA HIS A 155 23.63 -2.41 -10.83
C HIS A 155 22.48 -1.98 -11.76
N GLU A 156 22.09 -2.83 -12.69
CA GLU A 156 20.98 -2.61 -13.64
C GLU A 156 19.62 -2.62 -12.90
N HIS A 157 19.47 -3.53 -11.93
CA HIS A 157 18.25 -3.71 -11.16
C HIS A 157 18.26 -3.07 -9.77
N LYS A 158 19.24 -2.20 -9.44
CA LYS A 158 19.31 -1.52 -8.14
C LYS A 158 18.00 -0.81 -7.77
N LYS A 159 17.27 -0.32 -8.78
CA LYS A 159 15.96 0.33 -8.62
C LYS A 159 14.90 -0.59 -7.99
N LEU A 160 14.99 -1.92 -8.18
CA LEU A 160 14.09 -2.89 -7.55
C LEU A 160 14.28 -3.01 -6.03
N PHE A 161 15.45 -2.66 -5.49
CA PHE A 161 15.67 -2.60 -4.04
C PHE A 161 15.51 -1.19 -3.49
N ILE A 162 15.99 -0.19 -4.22
CA ILE A 162 15.90 1.22 -3.81
C ILE A 162 14.45 1.62 -3.58
N ALA A 163 13.52 1.18 -4.44
CA ALA A 163 12.14 1.61 -4.30
C ALA A 163 11.42 1.00 -3.06
N PRO A 164 11.49 -0.31 -2.76
CA PRO A 164 11.01 -0.85 -1.48
C PRO A 164 11.68 -0.24 -0.24
N VAL A 165 12.99 0.06 -0.30
CA VAL A 165 13.72 0.68 0.82
C VAL A 165 13.29 2.13 1.03
N ILE A 166 13.14 2.93 -0.03
CA ILE A 166 12.62 4.30 0.05
C ILE A 166 11.20 4.30 0.63
N LEU A 167 10.34 3.37 0.21
CA LEU A 167 8.98 3.24 0.72
C LEU A 167 8.96 2.92 2.22
N VAL A 168 9.89 2.10 2.72
CA VAL A 168 10.04 1.86 4.16
C VAL A 168 10.50 3.12 4.88
N ILE A 169 11.54 3.80 4.39
CA ILE A 169 12.07 5.02 5.02
C ILE A 169 10.97 6.07 5.18
N LEU A 170 10.15 6.26 4.14
CA LEU A 170 9.06 7.23 4.16
C LEU A 170 7.87 6.80 5.04
N ALA A 171 7.72 5.51 5.33
CA ALA A 171 6.64 4.98 6.18
C ALA A 171 7.04 4.80 7.66
N LEU A 172 8.34 4.75 7.96
CA LEU A 172 8.87 4.71 9.33
C LEU A 172 8.36 5.86 10.23
N PRO A 173 8.25 7.13 9.77
CA PRO A 173 7.69 8.21 10.57
C PRO A 173 6.31 7.88 11.15
N ARG A 174 5.47 7.13 10.41
CA ARG A 174 4.14 6.73 10.87
C ARG A 174 4.20 5.69 11.98
N LEU A 175 5.09 4.71 11.86
CA LEU A 175 5.29 3.71 12.89
C LEU A 175 5.78 4.39 14.16
N ILE A 176 6.78 5.28 14.04
CA ILE A 176 7.30 6.05 15.17
C ILE A 176 6.17 6.84 15.84
N ILE A 177 5.34 7.58 15.09
CA ILE A 177 4.21 8.33 15.66
C ILE A 177 3.19 7.41 16.34
N SER A 178 2.90 6.24 15.75
CA SER A 178 1.96 5.26 16.32
C SER A 178 2.47 4.63 17.62
N PHE A 179 3.79 4.57 17.86
CA PHE A 179 4.39 4.03 19.09
C PHE A 179 4.78 5.12 20.10
N VAL A 180 5.00 6.36 19.64
CA VAL A 180 5.44 7.51 20.46
C VAL A 180 4.25 8.30 21.00
N SER A 181 3.00 7.90 20.74
CA SER A 181 1.81 8.54 21.29
C SER A 181 1.65 8.35 22.81
N LYS A 182 2.63 8.81 23.59
CA LYS A 182 2.39 9.47 24.88
C LYS A 182 1.69 10.80 24.52
N CYS A 183 0.57 11.10 25.18
CA CYS A 183 -0.28 12.27 24.91
C CYS A 183 0.52 13.52 24.49
N MET A 184 0.11 14.17 23.40
CA MET A 184 0.50 15.54 23.10
C MET A 184 0.25 16.41 24.34
N LYS A 185 1.32 16.92 24.95
CA LYS A 185 1.21 17.79 26.14
C LYS A 185 0.96 19.26 25.76
N SER A 186 1.23 19.64 24.51
CA SER A 186 1.12 21.03 24.03
C SER A 186 0.54 21.09 22.62
N THR A 187 -0.31 22.08 22.37
CA THR A 187 -0.87 22.42 21.05
C THR A 187 0.20 22.89 20.05
N SER A 188 1.36 23.35 20.52
CA SER A 188 2.50 23.74 19.66
C SER A 188 3.07 22.56 18.87
N ASP A 189 2.97 21.34 19.40
CA ASP A 189 3.58 20.14 18.81
C ASP A 189 2.67 19.50 17.75
N SER A 190 1.41 19.94 17.65
CA SER A 190 0.40 19.41 16.72
C SER A 190 0.86 19.44 15.27
N TRP A 191 1.61 20.47 14.87
CA TRP A 191 2.14 20.61 13.52
C TRP A 191 3.11 19.50 13.14
N LEU A 192 3.95 19.04 14.08
CA LEU A 192 4.91 17.97 13.84
C LEU A 192 4.20 16.63 13.61
N PHE A 193 3.17 16.34 14.42
CA PHE A 193 2.33 15.15 14.23
C PHE A 193 1.55 15.19 12.92
N LEU A 194 1.00 16.36 12.56
CA LEU A 194 0.26 16.56 11.32
C LEU A 194 1.16 16.39 10.09
N ILE A 195 2.36 16.98 10.11
CA ILE A 195 3.37 16.83 9.05
C ILE A 195 3.78 15.35 8.92
N GLY A 196 4.10 14.68 10.03
CA GLY A 196 4.47 13.26 10.00
C GLY A 196 3.34 12.36 9.50
N TYR A 197 2.09 12.68 9.86
CA TYR A 197 0.90 12.02 9.32
C TYR A 197 0.82 12.18 7.79
N PHE A 198 0.94 13.40 7.25
CA PHE A 198 0.91 13.62 5.80
C PHE A 198 2.08 12.97 5.05
N ILE A 199 3.30 13.06 5.60
CA ILE A 199 4.49 12.40 5.03
C ILE A 199 4.25 10.90 4.89
N SER A 200 3.54 10.28 5.83
CA SER A 200 3.25 8.85 5.77
C SER A 200 2.38 8.40 4.59
N PHE A 201 1.64 9.31 3.95
CA PHE A 201 0.85 9.02 2.74
C PHE A 201 1.60 9.28 1.44
N ILE A 202 2.71 10.03 1.50
CA ILE A 202 3.56 10.30 0.34
C ILE A 202 4.00 9.00 -0.37
N PRO A 203 4.43 7.91 0.32
CA PRO A 203 4.75 6.62 -0.31
C PRO A 203 3.67 6.08 -1.25
N SER A 204 2.43 6.04 -0.77
CA SER A 204 1.30 5.51 -1.53
C SER A 204 0.98 6.41 -2.72
N MET A 205 1.12 7.73 -2.58
CA MET A 205 0.94 8.69 -3.68
C MET A 205 2.07 8.63 -4.71
N LEU A 206 3.31 8.39 -4.27
CA LEU A 206 4.49 8.32 -5.13
C LEU A 206 4.63 6.99 -5.85
N THR A 207 3.96 5.93 -5.44
CA THR A 207 4.05 4.60 -6.09
C THR A 207 3.69 4.69 -7.58
N PHE A 208 2.65 5.43 -7.94
CA PHE A 208 2.32 5.67 -9.36
C PHE A 208 3.45 6.43 -10.09
N VAL A 209 3.97 7.49 -9.48
CA VAL A 209 5.00 8.35 -10.08
C VAL A 209 6.33 7.61 -10.25
N ILE A 210 6.72 6.79 -9.27
CA ILE A 210 8.01 6.08 -9.26
C ILE A 210 8.00 4.88 -10.20
N TYR A 211 6.91 4.11 -10.24
CA TYR A 211 6.87 2.85 -10.98
C TYR A 211 6.22 2.94 -12.36
N ILE A 212 5.17 3.76 -12.52
CA ILE A 212 4.39 3.80 -13.76
C ILE A 212 4.92 4.87 -14.71
N LEU A 213 5.14 6.09 -14.23
CA LEU A 213 5.51 7.24 -15.07
C LEU A 213 6.83 7.05 -15.87
N PRO A 214 7.93 6.56 -15.26
CA PRO A 214 9.21 6.42 -15.97
C PRO A 214 9.32 5.15 -16.82
N SER A 215 8.37 4.22 -16.72
CA SER A 215 8.45 2.95 -17.45
C SER A 215 7.60 2.99 -18.71
N ASN A 216 8.26 2.94 -19.88
CA ASN A 216 7.58 2.85 -21.18
C ASN A 216 6.59 1.68 -21.23
N PHE A 217 6.97 0.53 -20.64
CA PHE A 217 6.11 -0.64 -20.56
C PHE A 217 4.85 -0.40 -19.71
N TYR A 218 4.99 0.10 -18.48
CA TYR A 218 3.82 0.34 -17.63
C TYR A 218 2.93 1.46 -18.18
N LYS A 219 3.52 2.50 -18.78
CA LYS A 219 2.79 3.58 -19.43
C LYS A 219 1.96 3.10 -20.62
N GLU A 220 2.51 2.21 -21.45
CA GLU A 220 1.77 1.60 -22.57
C GLU A 220 0.61 0.72 -22.08
N GLN A 221 0.86 -0.14 -21.07
CA GLN A 221 -0.19 -0.97 -20.47
C GLN A 221 -1.29 -0.13 -19.82
N PHE A 222 -0.94 0.98 -19.17
CA PHE A 222 -1.89 1.92 -18.59
C PHE A 222 -2.77 2.57 -19.64
N HIS A 223 -2.19 3.11 -20.72
CA HIS A 223 -2.95 3.68 -21.84
C HIS A 223 -3.89 2.65 -22.48
N LYS A 224 -3.41 1.43 -22.70
CA LYS A 224 -4.22 0.34 -23.26
C LYS A 224 -5.41 0.02 -22.36
N SER A 225 -5.19 -0.04 -21.04
CA SER A 225 -6.24 -0.31 -20.06
C SER A 225 -7.28 0.82 -20.03
N ILE A 226 -6.86 2.08 -20.01
CA ILE A 226 -7.77 3.24 -20.06
C ILE A 226 -8.61 3.22 -21.34
N SER A 227 -7.97 2.99 -22.49
CA SER A 227 -8.67 2.94 -23.77
C SER A 227 -9.75 1.86 -23.76
N GLN A 228 -9.43 0.64 -23.30
CA GLN A 228 -10.40 -0.45 -23.19
C GLN A 228 -11.57 -0.12 -22.27
N TYR A 229 -11.31 0.49 -21.11
CA TYR A 229 -12.38 0.92 -20.20
C TYR A 229 -13.24 2.01 -20.82
N ARG A 230 -12.64 3.02 -21.45
CA ARG A 230 -13.36 4.10 -22.12
C ARG A 230 -14.28 3.57 -23.22
N THR A 231 -13.82 2.60 -24.01
CA THR A 231 -14.62 1.98 -25.07
C THR A 231 -15.77 1.16 -24.49
N LYS A 232 -15.53 0.39 -23.42
CA LYS A 232 -16.60 -0.36 -22.73
C LYS A 232 -17.65 0.57 -22.12
N ILE A 233 -17.22 1.62 -21.43
CA ILE A 233 -18.13 2.59 -20.80
C ILE A 233 -18.96 3.31 -21.88
N ARG A 234 -18.34 3.73 -22.98
CA ARG A 234 -19.07 4.30 -24.12
C ARG A 234 -20.10 3.33 -24.70
N GLY A 235 -19.74 2.06 -24.87
CA GLY A 235 -20.68 1.03 -25.31
C GLY A 235 -21.87 0.86 -24.36
N TYR A 236 -21.62 0.80 -23.04
CA TYR A 236 -22.69 0.74 -22.03
C TYR A 236 -23.57 1.99 -22.03
N LEU A 237 -22.99 3.18 -22.16
CA LEU A 237 -23.75 4.44 -22.21
C LEU A 237 -24.60 4.54 -23.48
N GLN A 238 -24.12 4.06 -24.63
CA GLN A 238 -24.90 4.01 -25.87
C GLN A 238 -26.08 3.02 -25.79
N ILE A 239 -25.92 1.90 -25.07
CA ILE A 239 -27.00 0.95 -24.81
C ILE A 239 -28.05 1.56 -23.87
N ILE A 240 -27.63 2.35 -22.88
CA ILE A 240 -28.54 3.03 -21.95
C ILE A 240 -29.28 4.19 -22.65
N SER A 241 -28.65 4.90 -23.60
CA SER A 241 -29.30 6.01 -24.30
C SER A 241 -30.19 5.59 -25.49
N SER A 242 -30.22 4.30 -25.83
CA SER A 242 -31.06 3.73 -26.91
C SER A 242 -32.27 2.96 -26.39
N ARG A 243 -32.53 3.07 -25.08
CA ARG A 243 -33.64 2.46 -24.36
C ARG A 243 -34.48 3.55 -23.70
#